data_AF-A0A2P5I4N2-F1
#
_entry.id   AF-A0A2P5I4N2-F1
#
_cell.length_a   1.000
_cell.length_b   1.000
_cell.length_c   1.000
_cell.angle_alpha   90.00
_cell.angle_beta   90.00
_cell.angle_gamma   90.00
#
_symmetry.space_group_name_H-M   'P 1'
#
loop_
_entity.id
_entity.type
_entity.pdbx_description
1 polymer ?
#
loop_
_entity_poly.entity_id
_entity_poly.type
_entity_poly.pdbx_seq_one_letter_code
_entity_poly.pdbx_strand_id
1 'polypeptide(L)'
;MVEAAKRHGGYLLAQFLSPTTNKRTDKYGGCLENHARLIFEFTKAIRAKVPKSFSLGIKANIFEFQDGGFSSDDSRALCLALENHGFDYVELSGGTYQELGFSHKGESTKAREAFFVEFARMILPGLSRTKVYVTGGLRSAKAMMHALETVDRVGLARPVCHDIDQGRLILEGKTDGARNIFLDEQDFVTTAVAAGSQVTLLGLLDQRQSEADKGLEPGLSVDDIKGIAVAVFAAWQDTTWAATMVFIFNTVTIPGVQAKSQQIIDEVVEADRLPTFEERPRLRYIDFLVQETLQWCPVSPLGLPHRSLEDDVYDGMFIPKGTILYANARAMTHDERLYQDPERFEPERYTPADEGGRAEPFPRGQFGFGRRVCVGQHLAEASMWIVIATLLACFDIRKAIYEGGEEVKPRLKLSDGLTSHPQGFPCRFVPRTLRKAVVEQD
;
A
#
# COMPACT_ATOMS: atom_id res chain seq x y z
N MET A 1 -16.71 -19.56 7.85
CA MET A 1 -15.64 -19.89 6.88
C MET A 1 -14.45 -19.06 7.29
N VAL A 2 -13.31 -19.67 7.61
CA VAL A 2 -12.03 -18.94 7.68
C VAL A 2 -11.22 -19.41 6.49
N GLU A 3 -10.99 -18.49 5.58
CA GLU A 3 -9.90 -18.63 4.63
C GLU A 3 -8.63 -18.25 5.38
N ALA A 4 -7.64 -19.16 5.45
CA ALA A 4 -6.32 -18.79 5.92
C ALA A 4 -5.75 -17.80 4.89
N ALA A 5 -6.01 -16.52 5.11
CA ALA A 5 -5.87 -15.46 4.10
C ALA A 5 -4.44 -15.38 3.57
N LYS A 6 -4.24 -15.90 2.37
CA LYS A 6 -3.12 -15.58 1.50
C LYS A 6 -3.66 -14.61 0.46
N ARG A 7 -3.52 -13.30 0.70
CA ARG A 7 -3.57 -12.32 -0.38
C ARG A 7 -2.37 -12.63 -1.33
N HIS A 8 -2.41 -12.19 -2.58
CA HIS A 8 -1.53 -12.59 -3.73
C HIS A 8 -0.06 -12.97 -3.45
N GLY A 9 0.56 -13.82 -4.28
CA GLY A 9 1.93 -14.31 -4.03
C GLY A 9 2.93 -13.22 -3.62
N GLY A 10 3.60 -13.46 -2.49
CA GLY A 10 4.49 -12.48 -1.83
C GLY A 10 4.27 -12.27 -0.33
N TYR A 11 3.19 -12.79 0.28
CA TYR A 11 2.98 -12.71 1.74
C TYR A 11 3.64 -13.87 2.49
N LEU A 12 3.80 -13.72 3.81
CA LEU A 12 4.53 -14.62 4.72
C LEU A 12 4.41 -16.12 4.40
N LEU A 13 3.20 -16.68 4.32
CA LEU A 13 3.03 -18.12 4.06
C LEU A 13 3.33 -18.56 2.61
N ALA A 14 3.36 -17.63 1.66
CA ALA A 14 3.81 -17.90 0.30
C ALA A 14 5.34 -17.83 0.21
N GLN A 15 5.97 -16.90 0.93
CA GLN A 15 7.44 -16.81 1.04
C GLN A 15 8.04 -18.11 1.59
N PHE A 16 7.42 -18.73 2.61
CA PHE A 16 7.87 -20.04 3.12
C PHE A 16 7.76 -21.18 2.10
N LEU A 17 6.79 -21.14 1.18
CA LEU A 17 6.62 -22.17 0.15
C LEU A 17 7.65 -22.06 -0.97
N SER A 18 8.02 -20.82 -1.30
CA SER A 18 8.80 -20.48 -2.47
C SER A 18 10.27 -20.86 -2.32
N PRO A 19 10.84 -21.67 -3.23
CA PRO A 19 12.27 -21.98 -3.23
C PRO A 19 13.16 -20.76 -3.49
N THR A 20 12.64 -19.71 -4.13
CA THR A 20 13.42 -18.52 -4.44
C THR A 20 13.54 -17.57 -3.25
N THR A 21 12.53 -17.50 -2.38
CA THR A 21 12.54 -16.60 -1.20
C THR A 21 12.89 -17.35 0.10
N ASN A 22 12.48 -18.60 0.28
CA ASN A 22 12.86 -19.39 1.45
C ASN A 22 14.24 -20.04 1.30
N LYS A 23 15.28 -19.33 1.78
CA LYS A 23 16.68 -19.82 1.83
C LYS A 23 17.10 -20.34 3.21
N ARG A 24 16.15 -20.67 4.07
CA ARG A 24 16.44 -21.10 5.45
C ARG A 24 17.19 -22.43 5.46
N THR A 25 18.03 -22.61 6.47
CA THR A 25 18.78 -23.86 6.72
C THR A 25 18.24 -24.65 7.91
N ASP A 26 17.17 -24.15 8.54
CA ASP A 26 16.49 -24.81 9.66
C ASP A 26 15.37 -25.74 9.18
N LYS A 27 14.54 -26.22 10.13
CA LYS A 27 13.45 -27.17 9.85
C LYS A 27 12.34 -26.63 8.93
N TYR A 28 12.38 -25.35 8.54
CA TYR A 28 11.42 -24.71 7.64
C TYR A 28 11.98 -24.46 6.24
N GLY A 29 13.24 -24.82 5.95
CA GLY A 29 13.86 -24.70 4.63
C GLY A 29 14.14 -26.04 3.94
N GLY A 30 14.59 -25.96 2.68
CA GLY A 30 15.00 -27.13 1.89
C GLY A 30 13.87 -27.73 1.06
N CYS A 31 13.35 -28.89 1.47
CA CYS A 31 12.33 -29.60 0.69
C CYS A 31 10.94 -28.96 0.82
N LEU A 32 10.05 -29.25 -0.13
CA LEU A 32 8.67 -28.75 -0.15
C LEU A 32 7.91 -29.06 1.15
N GLU A 33 8.16 -30.22 1.77
CA GLU A 33 7.52 -30.58 3.05
C GLU A 33 7.93 -29.65 4.19
N ASN A 34 9.21 -29.27 4.26
CA ASN A 34 9.70 -28.30 5.24
C ASN A 34 9.17 -26.89 4.95
N HIS A 35 9.14 -26.51 3.68
CA HIS A 35 8.58 -25.24 3.23
C HIS A 35 7.09 -25.10 3.59
N ALA A 36 6.32 -26.18 3.46
CA ALA A 36 4.90 -26.22 3.82
C ALA A 36 4.65 -26.46 5.33
N ARG A 37 5.69 -26.77 6.13
CA ARG A 37 5.55 -27.15 7.54
C ARG A 37 4.77 -26.14 8.36
N LEU A 38 5.04 -24.85 8.18
CA LEU A 38 4.35 -23.78 8.91
C LEU A 38 2.84 -23.78 8.63
N ILE A 39 2.44 -24.05 7.39
CA ILE A 39 1.03 -24.16 6.99
C ILE A 39 0.38 -25.33 7.74
N PHE A 40 1.04 -26.47 7.82
CA PHE A 40 0.50 -27.65 8.52
C PHE A 40 0.43 -27.46 10.04
N GLU A 41 1.42 -26.80 10.64
CA GLU A 41 1.40 -26.42 12.06
C GLU A 41 0.18 -25.52 12.36
N PHE A 42 -0.10 -24.53 11.50
CA PHE A 42 -1.29 -23.69 11.61
C PHE A 42 -2.59 -24.47 11.42
N THR A 43 -2.68 -25.33 10.42
CA THR A 43 -3.86 -26.16 10.18
C THR A 43 -4.17 -27.04 11.39
N LYS A 44 -3.15 -27.67 11.99
CA LYS A 44 -3.33 -28.48 13.19
C LYS A 44 -3.84 -27.65 14.37
N ALA A 45 -3.29 -26.45 14.58
CA ALA A 45 -3.73 -25.54 15.64
C ALA A 45 -5.18 -25.08 15.44
N ILE A 46 -5.56 -24.72 14.20
CA ILE A 46 -6.93 -24.33 13.85
C ILE A 46 -7.89 -25.51 14.08
N ARG A 47 -7.57 -26.69 13.55
CA ARG A 47 -8.41 -27.90 13.68
C ARG A 47 -8.58 -28.37 15.12
N ALA A 48 -7.66 -28.05 16.02
CA ALA A 48 -7.82 -28.30 17.45
C ALA A 48 -8.84 -27.37 18.15
N LYS A 49 -9.23 -26.27 17.51
CA LYS A 49 -10.10 -25.23 18.08
C LYS A 49 -11.46 -25.13 17.40
N VAL A 50 -11.64 -25.73 16.22
CA VAL A 50 -12.87 -25.64 15.45
C VAL A 50 -13.52 -27.02 15.28
N PRO A 51 -14.86 -27.12 15.20
CA PRO A 51 -15.53 -28.39 14.93
C PRO A 51 -15.22 -28.91 13.51
N LYS A 52 -15.40 -30.22 13.28
CA LYS A 52 -15.21 -30.84 11.95
C LYS A 52 -16.11 -30.25 10.86
N SER A 53 -17.26 -29.69 11.23
CA SER A 53 -18.18 -29.00 10.32
C SER A 53 -17.65 -27.64 9.84
N PHE A 54 -16.60 -27.11 10.47
CA PHE A 54 -16.00 -25.85 10.07
C PHE A 54 -15.18 -26.04 8.79
N SER A 55 -15.54 -25.33 7.72
CA SER A 55 -14.76 -25.36 6.47
C SER A 55 -13.46 -24.56 6.59
N LEU A 56 -12.35 -25.22 6.26
CA LEU A 56 -11.01 -24.65 6.21
C LEU A 56 -10.49 -24.72 4.78
N GLY A 57 -10.14 -23.57 4.23
CA GLY A 57 -9.48 -23.51 2.93
C GLY A 57 -8.24 -22.63 2.94
N ILE A 58 -7.49 -22.73 1.85
CA ILE A 58 -6.25 -21.99 1.63
C ILE A 58 -6.18 -21.47 0.21
N LYS A 59 -5.74 -20.23 0.05
CA LYS A 59 -5.38 -19.69 -1.26
C LYS A 59 -3.91 -19.96 -1.53
N ALA A 60 -3.57 -20.84 -2.46
CA ALA A 60 -2.21 -21.24 -2.75
C ALA A 60 -1.65 -20.49 -3.96
N ASN A 61 -0.41 -20.00 -3.83
CA ASN A 61 0.38 -19.60 -4.99
C ASN A 61 0.93 -20.89 -5.63
N ILE A 62 0.47 -21.22 -6.82
CA ILE A 62 0.83 -22.45 -7.53
C ILE A 62 1.73 -22.19 -8.73
N PHE A 63 2.07 -20.93 -9.01
CA PHE A 63 2.96 -20.62 -10.12
C PHE A 63 3.60 -19.26 -9.96
N GLU A 64 4.94 -19.22 -9.96
CA GLU A 64 5.71 -17.99 -9.70
C GLU A 64 6.22 -17.27 -10.95
N PHE A 65 5.93 -17.79 -12.16
CA PHE A 65 6.30 -17.18 -13.45
C PHE A 65 7.78 -16.74 -13.57
N GLN A 66 8.68 -17.33 -12.78
CA GLN A 66 10.09 -16.96 -12.70
C GLN A 66 10.99 -18.19 -12.66
N ASP A 67 12.23 -18.03 -13.12
CA ASP A 67 13.22 -19.11 -13.15
C ASP A 67 13.58 -19.57 -11.73
N GLY A 68 13.56 -20.89 -11.50
CA GLY A 68 13.80 -21.50 -10.19
C GLY A 68 12.64 -21.35 -9.18
N GLY A 69 11.52 -20.77 -9.61
CA GLY A 69 10.29 -20.66 -8.82
C GLY A 69 9.48 -21.96 -8.73
N PHE A 70 8.33 -21.87 -8.06
CA PHE A 70 7.42 -22.98 -7.83
C PHE A 70 6.94 -23.65 -9.15
N SER A 71 7.28 -24.93 -9.35
CA SER A 71 6.94 -25.66 -10.58
C SER A 71 5.53 -26.24 -10.59
N SER A 72 5.09 -26.77 -11.74
CA SER A 72 3.82 -27.50 -11.87
C SER A 72 3.78 -28.79 -11.05
N ASP A 73 4.91 -29.48 -10.91
CA ASP A 73 5.01 -30.72 -10.13
C ASP A 73 4.99 -30.43 -8.62
N ASP A 74 5.67 -29.35 -8.19
CA ASP A 74 5.61 -28.88 -6.80
C ASP A 74 4.19 -28.47 -6.41
N SER A 75 3.45 -27.85 -7.34
CA SER A 75 2.05 -27.50 -7.14
C SER A 75 1.13 -28.69 -6.96
N ARG A 76 1.34 -29.74 -7.75
CA ARG A 76 0.60 -30.99 -7.57
C ARG A 76 0.91 -31.59 -6.20
N ALA A 77 2.20 -31.73 -5.87
CA ALA A 77 2.65 -32.29 -4.59
C ALA A 77 2.13 -31.50 -3.39
N LEU A 78 2.15 -30.16 -3.46
CA LEU A 78 1.62 -29.28 -2.43
C LEU A 78 0.11 -29.48 -2.27
N CYS A 79 -0.67 -29.51 -3.34
CA CYS A 79 -2.12 -29.69 -3.26
C CYS A 79 -2.50 -31.05 -2.67
N LEU A 80 -1.78 -32.12 -3.04
CA LEU A 80 -1.91 -33.44 -2.41
C LEU A 80 -1.59 -33.39 -0.91
N ALA A 81 -0.52 -32.68 -0.53
CA ALA A 81 -0.15 -32.52 0.88
C ALA A 81 -1.21 -31.72 1.66
N LEU A 82 -1.78 -30.67 1.06
CA LEU A 82 -2.88 -29.90 1.65
C LEU A 82 -4.13 -30.76 1.86
N GLU A 83 -4.51 -31.59 0.89
CA GLU A 83 -5.63 -32.54 1.04
C GLU A 83 -5.40 -33.50 2.22
N ASN A 84 -4.19 -34.04 2.33
CA ASN A 84 -3.82 -34.96 3.41
C ASN A 84 -3.83 -34.31 4.79
N HIS A 85 -3.63 -32.99 4.86
CA HIS A 85 -3.72 -32.20 6.10
C HIS A 85 -5.13 -31.63 6.37
N GLY A 86 -6.13 -32.05 5.59
CA GLY A 86 -7.53 -31.79 5.87
C GLY A 86 -7.99 -30.39 5.48
N PHE A 87 -7.45 -29.81 4.41
CA PHE A 87 -8.06 -28.65 3.76
C PHE A 87 -9.28 -29.09 2.96
N ASP A 88 -10.40 -28.37 3.13
CA ASP A 88 -11.66 -28.66 2.44
C ASP A 88 -11.69 -28.03 1.04
N TYR A 89 -10.96 -26.93 0.84
CA TYR A 89 -10.77 -26.31 -0.47
C TYR A 89 -9.41 -25.62 -0.62
N VAL A 90 -8.96 -25.52 -1.87
CA VAL A 90 -7.77 -24.77 -2.28
C VAL A 90 -8.14 -23.79 -3.38
N GLU A 91 -7.80 -22.52 -3.20
CA GLU A 91 -7.94 -21.48 -4.22
C GLU A 91 -6.59 -21.27 -4.92
N LEU A 92 -6.56 -21.55 -6.21
CA LEU A 92 -5.37 -21.48 -7.03
C LEU A 92 -5.14 -20.05 -7.50
N SER A 93 -3.91 -19.56 -7.30
CA SER A 93 -3.45 -18.24 -7.74
C SER A 93 -2.00 -18.32 -8.22
N GLY A 94 -1.50 -17.26 -8.86
CA GLY A 94 -0.15 -17.19 -9.40
C GLY A 94 0.37 -15.78 -9.49
N GLY A 95 1.69 -15.64 -9.55
CA GLY A 95 2.43 -14.37 -9.57
C GLY A 95 3.08 -14.01 -8.23
N THR A 96 4.06 -13.12 -8.27
CA THR A 96 4.78 -12.55 -7.12
C THR A 96 4.68 -11.02 -7.14
N TYR A 97 5.20 -10.33 -6.12
CA TYR A 97 5.37 -8.87 -6.17
C TYR A 97 6.41 -8.43 -7.21
N GLN A 98 7.37 -9.31 -7.53
CA GLN A 98 8.44 -9.08 -8.50
C GLN A 98 7.93 -9.26 -9.94
N GLU A 99 7.09 -10.26 -10.17
CA GLU A 99 6.44 -10.58 -11.44
C GLU A 99 4.95 -10.81 -11.19
N LEU A 100 4.15 -9.74 -11.31
CA LEU A 100 2.69 -9.88 -11.19
C LEU A 100 2.24 -10.78 -12.33
N GLY A 101 1.58 -11.91 -12.03
CA GLY A 101 1.15 -12.89 -13.05
C GLY A 101 0.21 -12.33 -14.14
N PHE A 102 -0.24 -11.08 -13.98
CA PHE A 102 -1.09 -10.31 -14.88
C PHE A 102 -0.35 -9.22 -15.69
N SER A 103 0.88 -8.81 -15.34
CA SER A 103 1.48 -7.55 -15.83
C SER A 103 2.19 -7.61 -17.20
N HIS A 104 2.45 -8.78 -17.79
CA HIS A 104 3.20 -8.87 -19.04
C HIS A 104 2.61 -9.83 -20.06
N LYS A 105 1.35 -9.62 -20.49
CA LYS A 105 0.71 -10.53 -21.46
C LYS A 105 0.04 -9.81 -22.62
N GLY A 106 0.20 -10.39 -23.81
CA GLY A 106 -0.40 -9.91 -25.05
C GLY A 106 -1.93 -9.95 -25.03
N GLU A 107 -2.55 -9.15 -25.89
CA GLU A 107 -4.02 -8.97 -25.93
C GLU A 107 -4.82 -10.27 -26.02
N SER A 108 -4.30 -11.29 -26.71
CA SER A 108 -4.94 -12.61 -26.83
C SER A 108 -5.05 -13.39 -25.52
N THR A 109 -4.21 -13.07 -24.53
CA THR A 109 -4.24 -13.70 -23.20
C THR A 109 -5.09 -12.88 -22.23
N LYS A 110 -5.15 -11.55 -22.41
CA LYS A 110 -6.11 -10.68 -21.70
C LYS A 110 -7.56 -10.96 -22.12
N ALA A 111 -7.78 -11.31 -23.40
CA ALA A 111 -9.08 -11.69 -23.93
C ALA A 111 -9.55 -13.09 -23.50
N ARG A 112 -8.62 -13.96 -23.08
CA ARG A 112 -8.91 -15.29 -22.51
C ARG A 112 -9.04 -15.13 -20.99
N GLU A 113 -10.23 -14.75 -20.55
CA GLU A 113 -10.62 -14.81 -19.13
C GLU A 113 -10.33 -16.21 -18.52
N ALA A 114 -10.24 -16.32 -17.19
CA ALA A 114 -10.02 -17.59 -16.48
C ALA A 114 -8.61 -18.21 -16.63
N PHE A 115 -7.58 -17.38 -16.61
CA PHE A 115 -6.17 -17.77 -16.80
C PHE A 115 -5.69 -19.00 -15.98
N PHE A 116 -6.12 -19.13 -14.72
CA PHE A 116 -5.66 -20.23 -13.85
C PHE A 116 -6.35 -21.57 -14.09
N VAL A 117 -7.35 -21.64 -14.99
CA VAL A 117 -8.07 -22.88 -15.29
C VAL A 117 -7.17 -23.92 -15.94
N GLU A 118 -6.26 -23.50 -16.84
CA GLU A 118 -5.31 -24.43 -17.47
C GLU A 118 -4.39 -25.08 -16.44
N PHE A 119 -3.95 -24.31 -15.44
CA PHE A 119 -3.16 -24.83 -14.32
C PHE A 119 -3.95 -25.77 -13.42
N ALA A 120 -5.23 -25.45 -13.17
CA ALA A 120 -6.10 -26.32 -12.38
C ALA A 120 -6.23 -27.73 -12.99
N ARG A 121 -6.29 -27.85 -14.33
CA ARG A 121 -6.36 -29.15 -15.03
C ARG A 121 -5.17 -30.07 -14.71
N MET A 122 -4.02 -29.50 -14.41
CA MET A 122 -2.82 -30.28 -14.08
C MET A 122 -2.82 -30.82 -12.64
N ILE A 123 -3.63 -30.23 -11.75
CA ILE A 123 -3.64 -30.55 -10.31
C ILE A 123 -4.82 -31.47 -9.96
N LEU A 124 -5.99 -31.20 -10.56
CA LEU A 124 -7.26 -31.88 -10.28
C LEU A 124 -7.20 -33.42 -10.26
N PRO A 125 -6.49 -34.11 -11.19
CA PRO A 125 -6.46 -35.58 -11.19
C PRO A 125 -5.88 -36.21 -9.92
N GLY A 126 -5.13 -35.45 -9.12
CA GLY A 126 -4.53 -35.90 -7.86
C GLY A 126 -5.37 -35.63 -6.61
N LEU A 127 -6.51 -34.94 -6.71
CA LEU A 127 -7.34 -34.54 -5.57
C LEU A 127 -8.66 -35.31 -5.57
N SER A 128 -9.10 -35.74 -4.39
CA SER A 128 -10.31 -36.56 -4.23
C SER A 128 -11.34 -35.95 -3.27
N ARG A 129 -10.88 -35.13 -2.31
CA ARG A 129 -11.72 -34.55 -1.25
C ARG A 129 -11.72 -33.03 -1.29
N THR A 130 -10.59 -32.44 -1.63
CA THR A 130 -10.38 -30.99 -1.61
C THR A 130 -11.02 -30.36 -2.83
N LYS A 131 -11.86 -29.35 -2.60
CA LYS A 131 -12.49 -28.57 -3.67
C LYS A 131 -11.51 -27.56 -4.26
N VAL A 132 -11.50 -27.38 -5.58
CA VAL A 132 -10.58 -26.48 -6.27
C VAL A 132 -11.30 -25.23 -6.74
N TYR A 133 -10.71 -24.09 -6.41
CA TYR A 133 -11.22 -22.76 -6.74
C TYR A 133 -10.20 -22.06 -7.63
N VAL A 134 -10.65 -21.23 -8.57
CA VAL A 134 -9.76 -20.36 -9.35
C VAL A 134 -10.23 -18.92 -9.30
N THR A 135 -9.27 -18.01 -9.15
CA THR A 135 -9.53 -16.56 -9.11
C THR A 135 -8.52 -15.86 -10.00
N GLY A 136 -9.00 -15.19 -11.06
CA GLY A 136 -8.13 -14.43 -11.94
C GLY A 136 -8.84 -14.01 -13.23
N GLY A 137 -9.09 -12.71 -13.37
CA GLY A 137 -9.55 -12.11 -14.63
C GLY A 137 -10.96 -12.50 -15.09
N LEU A 138 -11.77 -13.17 -14.26
CA LEU A 138 -13.16 -13.48 -14.58
C LEU A 138 -14.00 -12.20 -14.55
N ARG A 139 -14.67 -11.90 -15.67
CA ARG A 139 -15.50 -10.73 -15.91
C ARG A 139 -16.87 -11.13 -16.45
N SER A 140 -16.96 -12.11 -17.32
CA SER A 140 -18.24 -12.55 -17.90
C SER A 140 -18.77 -13.82 -17.25
N ALA A 141 -20.09 -13.93 -17.12
CA ALA A 141 -20.78 -15.13 -16.70
C ALA A 141 -20.42 -16.32 -17.60
N LYS A 142 -20.23 -16.09 -18.91
CA LYS A 142 -19.77 -17.10 -19.86
C LYS A 142 -18.41 -17.67 -19.48
N ALA A 143 -17.42 -16.83 -19.17
CA ALA A 143 -16.11 -17.29 -18.74
C ALA A 143 -16.15 -18.00 -17.39
N MET A 144 -16.98 -17.52 -16.46
CA MET A 144 -17.21 -18.18 -15.17
C MET A 144 -17.78 -19.59 -15.36
N MET A 145 -18.81 -19.75 -16.21
CA MET A 145 -19.39 -21.05 -16.52
C MET A 145 -18.38 -21.99 -17.18
N HIS A 146 -17.58 -21.48 -18.13
CA HIS A 146 -16.53 -22.28 -18.75
C HIS A 146 -15.45 -22.73 -17.75
N ALA A 147 -15.06 -21.88 -16.80
CA ALA A 147 -14.15 -22.26 -15.74
C ALA A 147 -14.74 -23.36 -14.84
N LEU A 148 -16.03 -23.27 -14.51
CA LEU A 148 -16.76 -24.25 -13.70
C LEU A 148 -16.93 -25.63 -14.37
N GLU A 149 -16.70 -25.75 -15.68
CA GLU A 149 -16.59 -27.06 -16.35
C GLU A 149 -15.34 -27.84 -15.88
N THR A 150 -14.35 -27.13 -15.33
CA THR A 150 -13.08 -27.70 -14.89
C THR A 150 -12.95 -27.69 -13.36
N VAL A 151 -13.30 -26.60 -12.69
CA VAL A 151 -13.09 -26.41 -11.24
C VAL A 151 -14.40 -26.38 -10.46
N ASP A 152 -14.34 -26.62 -9.15
CA ASP A 152 -15.55 -26.66 -8.32
C ASP A 152 -16.18 -25.27 -8.12
N ARG A 153 -15.36 -24.21 -8.01
CA ARG A 153 -15.82 -22.83 -7.82
C ARG A 153 -14.91 -21.79 -8.47
N VAL A 154 -15.44 -20.60 -8.69
CA VAL A 154 -14.71 -19.43 -9.16
C VAL A 154 -14.76 -18.30 -8.15
N GLY A 155 -13.65 -17.56 -8.02
CA GLY A 155 -13.60 -16.32 -7.25
C GLY A 155 -13.60 -15.09 -8.15
N LEU A 156 -14.33 -14.06 -7.73
CA LEU A 156 -14.56 -12.85 -8.52
C LEU A 156 -13.58 -11.71 -8.21
N ALA A 157 -13.00 -11.67 -7.01
CA ALA A 157 -12.01 -10.66 -6.58
C ALA A 157 -12.45 -9.20 -6.86
N ARG A 158 -11.65 -8.40 -7.60
CA ARG A 158 -11.90 -6.97 -7.84
C ARG A 158 -13.33 -6.65 -8.30
N PRO A 159 -13.93 -7.37 -9.26
CA PRO A 159 -15.34 -7.23 -9.60
C PRO A 159 -16.31 -7.14 -8.41
N VAL A 160 -16.20 -8.03 -7.41
CA VAL A 160 -17.09 -7.97 -6.21
C VAL A 160 -16.71 -6.87 -5.23
N CYS A 161 -15.48 -6.36 -5.28
CA CYS A 161 -15.12 -5.15 -4.55
C CYS A 161 -15.81 -3.91 -5.14
N HIS A 162 -16.11 -3.91 -6.44
CA HIS A 162 -16.78 -2.81 -7.14
C HIS A 162 -18.30 -2.93 -7.16
N ASP A 163 -18.83 -4.16 -7.20
CA ASP A 163 -20.25 -4.44 -7.10
C ASP A 163 -20.49 -5.72 -6.28
N ILE A 164 -20.86 -5.56 -5.01
CA ILE A 164 -21.06 -6.68 -4.07
C ILE A 164 -22.21 -7.60 -4.47
N ASP A 165 -23.20 -7.05 -5.17
CA ASP A 165 -24.38 -7.78 -5.64
C ASP A 165 -24.10 -8.56 -6.92
N GLN A 166 -22.94 -8.35 -7.55
CA GLN A 166 -22.63 -8.91 -8.87
C GLN A 166 -22.83 -10.42 -8.92
N GLY A 167 -22.35 -11.17 -7.92
CA GLY A 167 -22.54 -12.62 -7.87
C GLY A 167 -24.02 -13.01 -7.84
N ARG A 168 -24.83 -12.31 -7.03
CA ARG A 168 -26.28 -12.53 -6.96
C ARG A 168 -26.97 -12.17 -8.27
N LEU A 169 -26.61 -11.02 -8.88
CA LEU A 169 -27.19 -10.57 -10.15
C LEU A 169 -26.87 -11.52 -11.31
N ILE A 170 -25.66 -12.09 -11.34
CA ILE A 170 -25.28 -13.12 -12.32
C ILE A 170 -26.14 -14.38 -12.12
N LEU A 171 -26.27 -14.86 -10.88
CA LEU A 171 -27.06 -16.05 -10.55
C LEU A 171 -28.57 -15.87 -10.82
N GLU A 172 -29.09 -14.66 -10.67
CA GLU A 172 -30.47 -14.30 -11.00
C GLU A 172 -30.68 -14.04 -12.51
N GLY A 173 -29.62 -14.09 -13.33
CA GLY A 173 -29.69 -13.78 -14.76
C GLY A 173 -29.96 -12.31 -15.09
N LYS A 174 -29.73 -11.40 -14.14
CA LYS A 174 -29.94 -9.95 -14.29
C LYS A 174 -28.75 -9.22 -14.92
N THR A 175 -27.58 -9.86 -14.93
CA THR A 175 -26.38 -9.37 -15.64
C THR A 175 -25.58 -10.53 -16.18
N ASP A 176 -24.85 -10.28 -17.27
CA ASP A 176 -23.98 -11.22 -17.95
C ASP A 176 -22.51 -11.09 -17.52
N GLY A 177 -22.18 -10.20 -16.58
CA GLY A 177 -20.81 -10.02 -16.12
C GLY A 177 -20.57 -8.89 -15.12
N ALA A 178 -19.31 -8.48 -15.03
CA ALA A 178 -18.84 -7.36 -14.23
C ALA A 178 -19.26 -6.03 -14.85
N ARG A 179 -19.63 -5.08 -13.98
CA ARG A 179 -19.87 -3.71 -14.43
C ARG A 179 -18.59 -3.13 -15.00
N ASN A 180 -18.74 -2.40 -16.10
CA ASN A 180 -17.66 -1.57 -16.59
C ASN A 180 -17.48 -0.39 -15.61
N ILE A 181 -16.26 -0.25 -15.08
CA ILE A 181 -15.91 0.83 -14.16
C ILE A 181 -15.12 1.90 -14.91
N PHE A 182 -15.13 3.14 -14.41
CA PHE A 182 -14.36 4.24 -15.02
C PHE A 182 -12.86 4.12 -14.82
N LEU A 183 -12.41 3.32 -13.86
CA LEU A 183 -10.99 3.14 -13.55
C LEU A 183 -10.34 2.18 -14.55
N ASP A 184 -9.11 2.46 -14.94
CA ASP A 184 -8.31 1.51 -15.72
C ASP A 184 -8.03 0.26 -14.85
N GLU A 185 -8.59 -0.88 -15.25
CA GLU A 185 -8.40 -2.15 -14.55
C GLU A 185 -6.93 -2.62 -14.51
N GLN A 186 -6.06 -2.06 -15.36
CA GLN A 186 -4.64 -2.36 -15.37
C GLN A 186 -3.84 -1.49 -14.39
N ASP A 187 -4.40 -0.37 -13.93
CA ASP A 187 -3.81 0.41 -12.85
C ASP A 187 -4.06 -0.30 -11.51
N PHE A 188 -3.12 -1.16 -11.14
CA PHE A 188 -3.20 -1.94 -9.92
C PHE A 188 -3.33 -1.06 -8.67
N VAL A 189 -2.58 0.05 -8.60
CA VAL A 189 -2.57 0.91 -7.41
C VAL A 189 -3.92 1.59 -7.26
N THR A 190 -4.38 2.26 -8.32
CA THR A 190 -5.67 2.96 -8.30
C THR A 190 -6.82 2.01 -8.01
N THR A 191 -6.85 0.84 -8.67
CA THR A 191 -7.94 -0.14 -8.46
C THR A 191 -7.89 -0.82 -7.09
N ALA A 192 -6.69 -1.09 -6.54
CA ALA A 192 -6.56 -1.67 -5.20
C ALA A 192 -7.02 -0.69 -4.10
N VAL A 193 -6.65 0.59 -4.22
CA VAL A 193 -7.08 1.63 -3.27
C VAL A 193 -8.59 1.86 -3.36
N ALA A 194 -9.15 1.93 -4.58
CA ALA A 194 -10.59 2.06 -4.78
C ALA A 194 -11.36 0.89 -4.16
N ALA A 195 -10.90 -0.35 -4.39
CA ALA A 195 -11.48 -1.54 -3.80
C ALA A 195 -11.41 -1.52 -2.25
N GLY A 196 -10.26 -1.16 -1.68
CA GLY A 196 -10.09 -1.05 -0.21
C GLY A 196 -10.99 0.01 0.42
N SER A 197 -11.13 1.16 -0.26
CA SER A 197 -12.05 2.23 0.16
C SER A 197 -13.49 1.74 0.14
N GLN A 198 -13.89 1.05 -0.92
CA GLN A 198 -15.24 0.51 -1.06
C GLN A 198 -15.57 -0.55 0.00
N VAL A 199 -14.62 -1.44 0.34
CA VAL A 199 -14.81 -2.41 1.44
C VAL A 199 -15.04 -1.70 2.78
N THR A 200 -14.32 -0.62 3.05
CA THR A 200 -14.51 0.18 4.27
C THR A 200 -15.89 0.85 4.29
N LEU A 201 -16.33 1.38 3.15
CA LEU A 201 -17.67 1.97 3.00
C LEU A 201 -18.78 0.97 3.29
N LEU A 202 -18.63 -0.27 2.83
CA LEU A 202 -19.60 -1.33 3.10
C LEU A 202 -19.73 -1.62 4.59
N GLY A 203 -18.63 -1.59 5.35
CA GLY A 203 -18.68 -1.72 6.80
C GLY A 203 -19.50 -0.61 7.47
N LEU A 204 -19.36 0.64 7.01
CA LEU A 204 -20.15 1.77 7.51
C LEU A 204 -21.64 1.65 7.12
N LEU A 205 -21.93 1.15 5.92
CA LEU A 205 -23.30 0.90 5.47
C LEU A 205 -23.96 -0.25 6.25
N ASP A 206 -23.22 -1.32 6.55
CA ASP A 206 -23.69 -2.44 7.38
C ASP A 206 -23.94 -1.99 8.82
N GLN A 207 -23.05 -1.18 9.40
CA GLN A 207 -23.28 -0.57 10.71
C GLN A 207 -24.55 0.28 10.72
N ARG A 208 -24.72 1.15 9.70
CA ARG A 208 -25.93 1.96 9.53
C ARG A 208 -27.19 1.10 9.44
N GLN A 209 -27.15 0.01 8.65
CA GLN A 209 -28.28 -0.91 8.52
C GLN A 209 -28.57 -1.60 9.86
N SER A 210 -27.55 -2.02 10.59
CA SER A 210 -27.70 -2.60 11.93
C SER A 210 -28.34 -1.64 12.93
N GLU A 211 -27.99 -0.35 12.88
CA GLU A 211 -28.63 0.69 13.69
C GLU A 211 -30.11 0.84 13.33
N ALA A 212 -30.43 0.90 12.02
CA ALA A 212 -31.80 0.99 11.54
C ALA A 212 -32.63 -0.25 11.92
N ASP A 213 -32.07 -1.45 11.79
CA ASP A 213 -32.73 -2.71 12.15
C ASP A 213 -33.02 -2.82 13.65
N LYS A 214 -32.24 -2.11 14.48
CA LYS A 214 -32.48 -1.96 15.93
C LYS A 214 -33.47 -0.84 16.28
N GLY A 215 -34.04 -0.16 15.28
CA GLY A 215 -34.94 0.97 15.45
C GLY A 215 -34.24 2.25 15.94
N LEU A 216 -32.92 2.34 15.80
CA LEU A 216 -32.15 3.55 16.11
C LEU A 216 -32.09 4.45 14.87
N GLU A 217 -32.12 5.77 15.06
CA GLU A 217 -31.78 6.68 13.97
C GLU A 217 -30.27 6.60 13.70
N PRO A 218 -29.83 6.20 12.49
CA PRO A 218 -28.42 6.05 12.24
C PRO A 218 -27.74 7.42 12.11
N GLY A 219 -26.59 7.58 12.77
CA GLY A 219 -25.92 8.87 12.92
C GLY A 219 -25.27 9.45 11.65
N LEU A 220 -25.07 8.63 10.61
CA LEU A 220 -24.50 9.04 9.32
C LEU A 220 -25.43 8.63 8.18
N SER A 221 -25.79 9.56 7.30
CA SER A 221 -26.52 9.23 6.07
C SER A 221 -25.65 8.45 5.08
N VAL A 222 -26.27 7.83 4.08
CA VAL A 222 -25.54 7.19 2.97
C VAL A 222 -24.67 8.20 2.21
N ASP A 223 -25.13 9.45 2.09
CA ASP A 223 -24.38 10.50 1.42
C ASP A 223 -23.21 10.99 2.27
N ASP A 224 -23.34 11.02 3.60
CA ASP A 224 -22.21 11.30 4.50
C ASP A 224 -21.13 10.22 4.36
N ILE A 225 -21.55 8.94 4.34
CA ILE A 225 -20.64 7.80 4.18
C ILE A 225 -19.87 7.89 2.85
N LYS A 226 -20.57 8.17 1.74
CA LYS A 226 -19.92 8.40 0.43
C LYS A 226 -18.96 9.59 0.47
N GLY A 227 -19.38 10.71 1.08
CA GLY A 227 -18.58 11.92 1.21
C GLY A 227 -17.29 11.68 1.99
N ILE A 228 -17.35 10.90 3.07
CA ILE A 228 -16.18 10.53 3.88
C ILE A 228 -15.15 9.76 3.06
N ALA A 229 -15.56 8.75 2.28
CA ALA A 229 -14.59 7.99 1.47
C ALA A 229 -13.90 8.86 0.43
N VAL A 230 -14.66 9.71 -0.28
CA VAL A 230 -14.08 10.63 -1.27
C VAL A 230 -13.10 11.58 -0.59
N ALA A 231 -13.48 12.14 0.57
CA ALA A 231 -12.62 13.06 1.31
C ALA A 231 -11.32 12.40 1.81
N VAL A 232 -11.40 11.18 2.36
CA VAL A 232 -10.22 10.43 2.81
C VAL A 232 -9.31 10.07 1.65
N PHE A 233 -9.88 9.58 0.54
CA PHE A 233 -9.14 9.23 -0.67
C PHE A 233 -8.39 10.44 -1.24
N ALA A 234 -9.12 11.53 -1.50
CA ALA A 234 -8.56 12.74 -2.11
C ALA A 234 -7.51 13.41 -1.23
N ALA A 235 -7.68 13.38 0.10
CA ALA A 235 -6.74 14.04 1.01
C ALA A 235 -5.45 13.24 1.24
N TRP A 236 -5.49 11.90 1.25
CA TRP A 236 -4.36 11.07 1.69
C TRP A 236 -3.36 10.76 0.57
N GLN A 237 -3.85 10.28 -0.58
CA GLN A 237 -3.00 9.68 -1.61
C GLN A 237 -2.02 10.70 -2.19
N ASP A 238 -2.54 11.81 -2.72
CA ASP A 238 -1.74 12.71 -3.53
C ASP A 238 -0.81 13.59 -2.67
N THR A 239 -1.19 13.89 -1.42
CA THR A 239 -0.42 14.77 -0.54
C THR A 239 0.80 14.07 0.05
N THR A 240 0.64 12.84 0.54
CA THR A 240 1.75 12.05 1.11
C THR A 240 2.75 11.67 0.01
N TRP A 241 2.25 11.31 -1.17
CA TRP A 241 3.09 11.07 -2.35
C TRP A 241 3.88 12.32 -2.74
N ALA A 242 3.22 13.49 -2.84
CA ALA A 242 3.88 14.75 -3.19
C ALA A 242 5.00 15.11 -2.22
N ALA A 243 4.75 15.03 -0.91
CA ALA A 243 5.76 15.30 0.11
C ALA A 243 6.93 14.32 0.04
N THR A 244 6.66 13.03 -0.19
CA THR A 244 7.70 12.00 -0.38
C THR A 244 8.57 12.28 -1.62
N MET A 245 7.95 12.70 -2.73
CA MET A 245 8.68 13.08 -3.94
C MET A 245 9.57 14.32 -3.72
N VAL A 246 9.11 15.30 -2.95
CA VAL A 246 9.94 16.45 -2.55
C VAL A 246 11.13 15.99 -1.70
N PHE A 247 10.93 15.09 -0.75
CA PHE A 247 12.04 14.52 0.02
C PHE A 247 13.08 13.85 -0.88
N ILE A 248 12.64 13.03 -1.85
CA ILE A 248 13.54 12.37 -2.81
C ILE A 248 14.29 13.41 -3.64
N PHE A 249 13.61 14.46 -4.11
CA PHE A 249 14.23 15.57 -4.84
C PHE A 249 15.34 16.24 -4.02
N ASN A 250 15.06 16.57 -2.75
CA ASN A 250 16.04 17.21 -1.86
C ASN A 250 17.21 16.27 -1.56
N THR A 251 16.96 14.98 -1.34
CA THR A 251 18.00 13.96 -1.14
C THR A 251 18.96 13.86 -2.34
N VAL A 252 18.44 13.98 -3.57
CA VAL A 252 19.24 13.93 -4.80
C VAL A 252 20.03 15.22 -5.04
N THR A 253 19.49 16.37 -4.63
CA THR A 253 20.05 17.68 -4.98
C THR A 253 20.92 18.30 -3.90
N ILE A 254 20.79 17.85 -2.65
CA ILE A 254 21.48 18.42 -1.48
C ILE A 254 22.49 17.41 -0.95
N PRO A 255 23.79 17.64 -1.18
CA PRO A 255 24.83 16.74 -0.69
C PRO A 255 24.84 16.61 0.83
N GLY A 256 25.21 15.44 1.35
CA GLY A 256 25.47 15.21 2.78
C GLY A 256 24.26 14.75 3.60
N VAL A 257 23.05 15.22 3.29
CA VAL A 257 21.83 14.83 4.03
C VAL A 257 21.62 13.31 4.03
N GLN A 258 21.75 12.70 2.85
CA GLN A 258 21.64 11.25 2.68
C GLN A 258 22.70 10.50 3.49
N ALA A 259 23.97 10.85 3.33
CA ALA A 259 25.09 10.14 3.93
C ALA A 259 25.02 10.16 5.46
N LYS A 260 24.69 11.32 6.05
CA LYS A 260 24.51 11.48 7.50
C LYS A 260 23.37 10.61 8.02
N SER A 261 22.23 10.64 7.34
CA SER A 261 21.05 9.86 7.74
C SER A 261 21.30 8.35 7.63
N GLN A 262 21.98 7.93 6.56
CA GLN A 262 22.41 6.55 6.36
C GLN A 262 23.33 6.08 7.49
N GLN A 263 24.32 6.89 7.88
CA GLN A 263 25.21 6.56 9.01
C GLN A 263 24.42 6.37 10.31
N ILE A 264 23.53 7.32 10.64
CA ILE A 264 22.69 7.24 11.86
C ILE A 264 21.82 5.98 11.84
N ILE A 265 21.22 5.64 10.69
CA ILE A 265 20.42 4.42 10.56
C ILE A 265 21.27 3.18 10.78
N ASP A 266 22.47 3.12 10.20
CA ASP A 266 23.36 1.96 10.30
C ASP A 266 23.91 1.74 11.72
N GLU A 267 24.03 2.80 12.52
CA GLU A 267 24.43 2.72 13.93
C GLU A 267 23.29 2.19 14.83
N VAL A 268 22.03 2.35 14.42
CA VAL A 268 20.84 2.08 15.25
C VAL A 268 20.12 0.78 14.85
N VAL A 269 20.11 0.47 13.56
CA VAL A 269 19.37 -0.62 12.93
C VAL A 269 20.36 -1.64 12.36
N GLU A 270 20.21 -2.90 12.74
CA GLU A 270 21.03 -3.99 12.22
C GLU A 270 20.92 -4.12 10.69
N ALA A 271 21.96 -4.66 10.06
CA ALA A 271 22.07 -4.72 8.60
C ALA A 271 21.13 -5.76 7.95
N ASP A 272 20.62 -6.72 8.72
CA ASP A 272 19.79 -7.83 8.26
C ASP A 272 18.28 -7.54 8.28
N ARG A 273 17.88 -6.32 8.68
CA ARG A 273 16.46 -5.92 8.74
C ARG A 273 16.22 -4.47 8.36
N LEU A 274 14.95 -4.15 8.10
CA LEU A 274 14.48 -2.80 7.83
C LEU A 274 14.18 -2.03 9.13
N PRO A 275 14.27 -0.68 9.11
CA PRO A 275 13.83 0.15 10.22
C PRO A 275 12.35 -0.03 10.52
N THR A 276 11.98 0.07 11.79
CA THR A 276 10.59 0.04 12.27
C THR A 276 10.31 1.26 13.14
N PHE A 277 9.06 1.44 13.58
CA PHE A 277 8.72 2.51 14.52
C PHE A 277 9.37 2.35 15.90
N GLU A 278 9.88 1.16 16.25
CA GLU A 278 10.58 0.93 17.53
C GLU A 278 11.89 1.72 17.61
N GLU A 279 12.53 2.00 16.47
CA GLU A 279 13.76 2.79 16.41
C GLU A 279 13.54 4.30 16.37
N ARG A 280 12.30 4.77 16.18
CA ARG A 280 11.99 6.20 16.03
C ARG A 280 12.57 7.09 17.13
N PRO A 281 12.51 6.72 18.43
CA PRO A 281 13.13 7.53 19.48
C PRO A 281 14.65 7.72 19.34
N ARG A 282 15.34 6.76 18.68
CA ARG A 282 16.80 6.79 18.43
C ARG A 282 17.16 7.38 17.06
N LEU A 283 16.18 7.50 16.15
CA LEU A 283 16.34 8.02 14.80
C LEU A 283 15.71 9.43 14.65
N ARG A 284 15.92 10.30 15.65
CA ARG A 284 15.36 11.66 15.69
C ARG A 284 15.71 12.51 14.46
N TYR A 285 16.85 12.25 13.83
CA TYR A 285 17.23 12.94 12.59
C TYR A 285 16.27 12.66 11.43
N ILE A 286 15.59 11.52 11.42
CA ILE A 286 14.55 11.22 10.42
C ILE A 286 13.30 12.09 10.65
N ASP A 287 12.95 12.40 11.91
CA ASP A 287 11.90 13.39 12.19
C ASP A 287 12.28 14.77 11.66
N PHE A 288 13.56 15.15 11.77
CA PHE A 288 14.06 16.42 11.19
C PHE A 288 13.88 16.47 9.67
N LEU A 289 14.14 15.35 8.97
CA LEU A 289 13.92 15.26 7.51
C LEU A 289 12.45 15.39 7.14
N VAL A 290 11.56 14.70 7.87
CA VAL A 290 10.11 14.77 7.64
C VAL A 290 9.64 16.21 7.81
N GLN A 291 10.01 16.84 8.92
CA GLN A 291 9.59 18.19 9.25
C GLN A 291 10.19 19.23 8.29
N GLU A 292 11.46 19.09 7.90
CA GLU A 292 12.08 19.99 6.91
C GLU A 292 11.42 19.87 5.54
N THR A 293 11.06 18.65 5.14
CA THR A 293 10.35 18.41 3.87
C THR A 293 9.01 19.13 3.85
N LEU A 294 8.27 19.05 4.96
CA LEU A 294 6.97 19.70 5.10
C LEU A 294 7.06 21.23 5.26
N GLN A 295 8.13 21.73 5.89
CA GLN A 295 8.39 23.16 6.03
C GLN A 295 8.77 23.79 4.68
N TRP A 296 9.76 23.21 4.00
CA TRP A 296 10.40 23.76 2.81
C TRP A 296 9.45 23.79 1.60
N CYS A 297 8.62 22.75 1.45
CA CYS A 297 7.60 22.71 0.39
C CYS A 297 6.27 22.19 0.94
N PRO A 298 5.49 23.03 1.64
CA PRO A 298 4.20 22.63 2.17
C PRO A 298 3.26 22.29 1.00
N VAL A 299 2.62 21.12 1.06
CA VAL A 299 1.78 20.61 -0.04
C VAL A 299 0.61 21.55 -0.34
N SER A 300 0.06 22.23 0.67
CA SER A 300 -0.96 23.27 0.49
C SER A 300 -0.40 24.62 0.97
N PRO A 301 0.28 25.39 0.10
CA PRO A 301 1.00 26.60 0.51
C PRO A 301 0.09 27.72 1.03
N LEU A 302 -1.17 27.78 0.60
CA LEU A 302 -2.18 28.73 1.11
C LEU A 302 -3.20 28.09 2.06
N GLY A 303 -2.99 26.82 2.42
CA GLY A 303 -3.97 26.01 3.14
C GLY A 303 -5.29 25.83 2.37
N LEU A 304 -6.25 25.20 3.03
CA LEU A 304 -7.62 25.14 2.51
C LEU A 304 -8.39 26.43 2.85
N PRO A 305 -9.21 26.97 1.95
CA PRO A 305 -10.00 28.17 2.22
C PRO A 305 -11.00 27.93 3.36
N HIS A 306 -11.00 28.84 4.33
CA HIS A 306 -12.00 28.93 5.40
C HIS A 306 -13.03 30.02 5.07
N ARG A 307 -14.14 30.03 5.80
CA ARG A 307 -15.17 31.08 5.71
C ARG A 307 -15.58 31.53 7.11
N SER A 308 -15.63 32.84 7.34
CA SER A 308 -16.17 33.39 8.60
C SER A 308 -17.68 33.10 8.70
N LEU A 309 -18.12 32.59 9.84
CA LEU A 309 -19.55 32.25 10.07
C LEU A 309 -20.35 33.42 10.63
N GLU A 310 -19.67 34.40 11.20
CA GLU A 310 -20.17 35.66 11.75
C GLU A 310 -19.15 36.76 11.52
N ASP A 311 -19.54 38.00 11.83
CA ASP A 311 -18.61 39.13 11.81
C ASP A 311 -17.57 38.93 12.92
N ASP A 312 -16.30 39.24 12.61
CA ASP A 312 -15.18 39.05 13.53
C ASP A 312 -14.20 40.23 13.46
N VAL A 313 -13.29 40.33 14.43
CA VAL A 313 -12.21 41.32 14.44
C VAL A 313 -10.90 40.63 14.78
N TYR A 314 -9.94 40.68 13.85
CA TYR A 314 -8.60 40.12 14.04
C TYR A 314 -7.55 41.20 13.86
N ASP A 315 -6.66 41.37 14.84
CA ASP A 315 -5.64 42.45 14.89
C ASP A 315 -6.21 43.85 14.58
N GLY A 316 -7.41 44.13 15.10
CA GLY A 316 -8.12 45.40 14.88
C GLY A 316 -8.78 45.54 13.50
N MET A 317 -8.64 44.55 12.61
CA MET A 317 -9.28 44.53 11.31
C MET A 317 -10.65 43.84 11.39
N PHE A 318 -11.69 44.52 10.93
CA PHE A 318 -13.03 43.95 10.82
C PHE A 318 -13.09 42.94 9.67
N ILE A 319 -13.53 41.72 9.96
CA ILE A 319 -13.75 40.63 9.03
C ILE A 319 -15.26 40.37 8.94
N PRO A 320 -15.93 40.79 7.86
CA PRO A 320 -17.36 40.53 7.70
C PRO A 320 -17.67 39.03 7.67
N LYS A 321 -18.87 38.66 8.11
CA LYS A 321 -19.45 37.34 7.94
C LYS A 321 -19.41 36.91 6.47
N GLY A 322 -18.97 35.67 6.25
CA GLY A 322 -18.91 35.07 4.92
C GLY A 322 -17.63 35.37 4.15
N THR A 323 -16.69 36.15 4.71
CA THR A 323 -15.35 36.37 4.17
C THR A 323 -14.60 35.05 4.02
N ILE A 324 -13.95 34.84 2.87
CA ILE A 324 -13.05 33.70 2.64
C ILE A 324 -11.67 34.03 3.17
N LEU A 325 -11.11 33.13 3.98
CA LEU A 325 -9.83 33.30 4.67
C LEU A 325 -8.87 32.19 4.22
N TYR A 326 -7.65 32.58 3.88
CA TYR A 326 -6.55 31.65 3.58
C TYR A 326 -5.50 31.74 4.67
N ALA A 327 -5.06 30.60 5.18
CA ALA A 327 -3.93 30.52 6.09
C ALA A 327 -2.67 30.28 5.27
N ASN A 328 -1.86 31.32 5.06
CA ASN A 328 -0.66 31.25 4.22
C ASN A 328 0.45 30.42 4.87
N ALA A 329 0.34 29.09 4.75
CA ALA A 329 1.28 28.12 5.30
C ALA A 329 2.70 28.37 4.79
N ARG A 330 2.88 28.70 3.50
CA ARG A 330 4.20 29.00 2.93
C ARG A 330 4.86 30.20 3.63
N ALA A 331 4.13 31.29 3.84
CA ALA A 331 4.67 32.45 4.56
C ALA A 331 5.05 32.11 6.00
N MET A 332 4.24 31.28 6.68
CA MET A 332 4.54 30.85 8.05
C MET A 332 5.73 29.90 8.13
N THR A 333 5.87 28.96 7.19
CA THR A 333 7.00 28.02 7.16
C THR A 333 8.29 28.66 6.65
N HIS A 334 8.23 29.86 6.09
CA HIS A 334 9.40 30.62 5.60
C HIS A 334 9.60 31.96 6.35
N ASP A 335 9.03 32.09 7.55
CA ASP A 335 9.19 33.30 8.35
C ASP A 335 10.64 33.43 8.86
N GLU A 336 11.38 34.39 8.32
CA GLU A 336 12.79 34.65 8.69
C GLU A 336 12.99 35.03 10.16
N ARG A 337 11.91 35.37 10.88
CA ARG A 337 11.95 35.59 12.34
C ARG A 337 12.07 34.28 13.12
N LEU A 338 11.66 33.16 12.52
CA LEU A 338 11.67 31.82 13.13
C LEU A 338 12.75 30.92 12.51
N TYR A 339 13.02 31.08 11.22
CA TYR A 339 13.89 30.20 10.46
C TYR A 339 15.03 30.99 9.82
N GLN A 340 16.27 30.61 10.13
CA GLN A 340 17.41 31.15 9.41
C GLN A 340 17.49 30.52 8.01
N ASP A 341 17.69 31.34 6.97
CA ASP A 341 17.78 30.92 5.57
C ASP A 341 16.64 29.95 5.16
N PRO A 342 15.37 30.37 5.24
CA PRO A 342 14.22 29.48 5.08
C PRO A 342 14.11 28.82 3.70
N GLU A 343 14.69 29.44 2.66
CA GLU A 343 14.72 28.87 1.31
C GLU A 343 15.70 27.69 1.16
N ARG A 344 16.59 27.49 2.14
CA ARG A 344 17.53 26.36 2.15
C ARG A 344 16.93 25.20 2.94
N PHE A 345 16.83 24.04 2.29
CA PHE A 345 16.49 22.80 2.99
C PHE A 345 17.68 22.35 3.85
N GLU A 346 17.54 22.47 5.16
CA GLU A 346 18.59 22.21 6.16
C GLU A 346 17.98 21.57 7.43
N PRO A 347 17.84 20.23 7.47
CA PRO A 347 17.27 19.51 8.61
C PRO A 347 18.00 19.78 9.94
N GLU A 348 19.29 20.14 9.88
CA GLU A 348 20.09 20.54 11.03
C GLU A 348 19.49 21.71 11.83
N ARG A 349 18.60 22.51 11.23
CA ARG A 349 17.95 23.65 11.88
C ARG A 349 17.24 23.28 13.18
N TYR A 350 16.71 22.05 13.25
CA TYR A 350 15.98 21.54 14.41
C TYR A 350 16.89 20.92 15.49
N THR A 351 18.21 20.88 15.27
CA THR A 351 19.15 20.34 16.24
C THR A 351 19.08 21.15 17.53
N PRO A 352 18.94 20.52 18.72
CA PRO A 352 18.87 21.23 20.00
C PRO A 352 20.07 22.12 20.27
N ALA A 353 19.86 23.22 21.01
CA ALA A 353 20.89 24.22 21.28
C ALA A 353 22.02 23.68 22.19
N ASP A 354 21.70 22.77 23.10
CA ASP A 354 22.67 22.06 23.95
C ASP A 354 23.53 21.06 23.17
N GLU A 355 23.08 20.63 21.99
CA GLU A 355 23.85 19.84 21.03
C GLU A 355 24.59 20.72 20.00
N GLY A 356 24.60 22.05 20.20
CA GLY A 356 25.26 23.02 19.30
C GLY A 356 24.45 23.38 18.05
N GLY A 357 23.16 23.04 18.02
CA GLY A 357 22.23 23.40 16.95
C GLY A 357 21.52 24.75 17.16
N ARG A 358 20.61 25.08 16.25
CA ARG A 358 19.83 26.33 16.31
C ARG A 358 18.53 26.22 17.10
N ALA A 359 18.07 25.00 17.40
CA ALA A 359 16.81 24.72 18.07
C ALA A 359 15.61 25.45 17.44
N GLU A 360 15.61 25.61 16.12
CA GLU A 360 14.46 26.17 15.41
C GLU A 360 13.25 25.24 15.60
N PRO A 361 12.02 25.78 15.69
CA PRO A 361 10.84 24.98 15.97
C PRO A 361 10.42 24.15 14.75
N PHE A 362 9.80 22.99 14.95
CA PHE A 362 9.10 22.32 13.84
C PHE A 362 8.01 23.20 13.23
N PRO A 363 7.76 23.09 11.91
CA PRO A 363 6.78 23.90 11.21
C PRO A 363 5.40 23.82 11.84
N ARG A 364 4.70 24.96 11.82
CA ARG A 364 3.31 25.08 12.22
C ARG A 364 2.48 25.55 11.02
N GLY A 365 1.29 24.98 10.87
CA GLY A 365 0.33 25.40 9.85
C GLY A 365 0.37 24.64 8.52
N GLN A 366 1.38 23.80 8.30
CA GLN A 366 1.46 22.88 7.15
C GLN A 366 0.28 21.90 7.07
N PHE A 367 -0.37 21.65 8.20
CA PHE A 367 -1.57 20.82 8.33
C PHE A 367 -2.84 21.63 8.69
N GLY A 368 -2.79 22.95 8.63
CA GLY A 368 -3.89 23.82 9.06
C GLY A 368 -4.03 23.93 10.59
N PHE A 369 -5.20 24.38 11.07
CA PHE A 369 -5.39 24.78 12.47
C PHE A 369 -6.79 24.48 13.01
N GLY A 370 -6.86 24.37 14.34
CA GLY A 370 -8.10 24.34 15.11
C GLY A 370 -9.07 23.24 14.68
N ARG A 371 -10.37 23.56 14.62
CA ARG A 371 -11.45 22.62 14.27
C ARG A 371 -11.32 21.98 12.88
N ARG A 372 -10.45 22.50 12.01
CA ARG A 372 -10.21 22.02 10.64
C ARG A 372 -8.76 21.61 10.40
N VAL A 373 -8.01 21.37 11.48
CA VAL A 373 -6.67 20.76 11.36
C VAL A 373 -6.77 19.40 10.67
N CYS A 374 -5.76 19.06 9.87
CA CYS A 374 -5.72 17.82 9.13
C CYS A 374 -5.85 16.61 10.07
N VAL A 375 -6.96 15.88 9.95
CA VAL A 375 -7.21 14.65 10.72
C VAL A 375 -6.20 13.54 10.39
N GLY A 376 -5.63 13.57 9.19
CA GLY A 376 -4.65 12.59 8.71
C GLY A 376 -3.20 12.89 9.06
N GLN A 377 -2.89 14.00 9.74
CA GLN A 377 -1.51 14.47 9.95
C GLN A 377 -0.60 13.41 10.58
N HIS A 378 -1.10 12.66 11.57
CA HIS A 378 -0.32 11.66 12.27
C HIS A 378 -0.01 10.45 11.39
N LEU A 379 -0.96 10.04 10.55
CA LEU A 379 -0.74 8.97 9.58
C LEU A 379 0.23 9.43 8.50
N ALA A 380 0.09 10.67 7.98
CA ALA A 380 0.97 11.22 6.96
C ALA A 380 2.42 11.30 7.46
N GLU A 381 2.66 11.87 8.65
CA GLU A 381 3.99 11.95 9.25
C GLU A 381 4.58 10.56 9.51
N ALA A 382 3.81 9.61 10.05
CA ALA A 382 4.29 8.24 10.28
C ALA A 382 4.62 7.53 8.96
N SER A 383 3.81 7.75 7.91
CA SER A 383 4.02 7.17 6.58
C SER A 383 5.27 7.74 5.92
N MET A 384 5.45 9.06 5.96
CA MET A 384 6.68 9.70 5.48
C MET A 384 7.90 9.22 6.26
N TRP A 385 7.81 9.15 7.59
CA TRP A 385 8.90 8.72 8.44
C TRP A 385 9.40 7.32 8.07
N ILE A 386 8.50 6.33 7.97
CA ILE A 386 8.88 4.95 7.67
C ILE A 386 9.39 4.79 6.24
N VAL A 387 8.80 5.51 5.27
CA VAL A 387 9.25 5.52 3.88
C VAL A 387 10.65 6.13 3.77
N ILE A 388 10.89 7.29 4.39
CA ILE A 388 12.20 7.95 4.38
C ILE A 388 13.26 7.06 5.03
N ALA A 389 12.98 6.52 6.21
CA ALA A 389 13.91 5.63 6.92
C ALA A 389 14.26 4.39 6.07
N THR A 390 13.26 3.77 5.46
CA THR A 390 13.45 2.56 4.63
C THR A 390 14.21 2.88 3.33
N LEU A 391 13.87 3.97 2.65
CA LEU A 391 14.56 4.39 1.43
C LEU A 391 16.05 4.64 1.70
N LEU A 392 16.37 5.36 2.76
CA LEU A 392 17.76 5.65 3.15
C LEU A 392 18.49 4.40 3.67
N ALA A 393 17.80 3.49 4.36
CA ALA A 393 18.38 2.22 4.79
C ALA A 393 18.80 1.35 3.60
N CYS A 394 18.01 1.36 2.52
CA CYS A 394 18.13 0.43 1.40
C CYS A 394 18.88 0.98 0.18
N PHE A 395 18.82 2.28 -0.09
CA PHE A 395 19.28 2.84 -1.35
C PHE A 395 20.22 4.03 -1.18
N ASP A 396 21.17 4.14 -2.10
CA ASP A 396 21.78 5.40 -2.49
C ASP A 396 20.92 6.00 -3.61
N ILE A 397 20.21 7.07 -3.28
CA ILE A 397 19.41 7.85 -4.21
C ILE A 397 20.34 8.88 -4.86
N ARG A 398 20.55 8.74 -6.17
CA ARG A 398 21.53 9.50 -6.95
C ARG A 398 20.87 10.23 -8.11
N LYS A 399 21.55 11.25 -8.62
CA LYS A 399 21.16 11.88 -9.89
C LYS A 399 21.17 10.86 -11.02
N ALA A 400 20.26 11.03 -11.97
CA ALA A 400 20.28 10.29 -13.22
C ALA A 400 21.51 10.66 -14.06
N ILE A 401 21.86 9.80 -15.02
CA ILE A 401 22.96 10.02 -15.97
C ILE A 401 22.35 10.05 -17.39
N TYR A 402 22.71 11.05 -18.19
CA TYR A 402 22.35 11.11 -19.62
C TYR A 402 23.14 10.09 -20.47
N GLU A 403 22.67 9.80 -21.68
CA GLU A 403 23.45 9.11 -22.71
C GLU A 403 24.71 9.95 -23.04
N GLY A 404 25.84 9.62 -22.41
CA GLY A 404 27.07 10.42 -22.44
C GLY A 404 27.82 10.50 -21.10
N GLY A 405 27.20 10.08 -20.00
CA GLY A 405 27.87 9.99 -18.69
C GLY A 405 27.71 11.20 -17.77
N GLU A 406 27.04 12.27 -18.22
CA GLU A 406 26.83 13.48 -17.41
C GLU A 406 25.63 13.36 -16.45
N GLU A 407 25.78 13.88 -15.23
CA GLU A 407 24.71 13.91 -14.23
C GLU A 407 23.59 14.90 -14.61
N VAL A 408 22.35 14.43 -14.58
CA VAL A 408 21.18 15.32 -14.71
C VAL A 408 20.99 16.12 -13.43
N LYS A 409 20.96 17.45 -13.53
CA LYS A 409 20.50 18.31 -12.43
C LYS A 409 18.96 18.35 -12.46
N PRO A 410 18.25 17.63 -11.58
CA PRO A 410 16.79 17.64 -11.60
C PRO A 410 16.26 19.04 -11.26
N ARG A 411 15.09 19.37 -11.79
CA ARG A 411 14.36 20.60 -11.46
C ARG A 411 13.04 20.22 -10.83
N LEU A 412 12.76 20.75 -9.64
CA LEU A 412 11.44 20.61 -9.03
C LEU A 412 10.49 21.56 -9.75
N LYS A 413 9.50 21.00 -10.45
CA LYS A 413 8.38 21.74 -11.00
C LYS A 413 7.14 21.30 -10.23
N LEU A 414 6.39 22.25 -9.70
CA LEU A 414 5.15 21.98 -8.97
C LEU A 414 3.95 22.33 -9.87
N SER A 415 2.85 21.61 -9.72
CA SER A 415 1.58 21.96 -10.34
C SER A 415 0.96 23.19 -9.68
N ASP A 416 0.23 23.96 -10.46
CA ASP A 416 -0.65 25.00 -9.96
C ASP A 416 -1.99 24.37 -9.53
N GLY A 417 -2.44 24.68 -8.31
CA GLY A 417 -3.67 24.11 -7.76
C GLY A 417 -3.82 24.36 -6.27
N LEU A 418 -4.89 23.81 -5.69
CA LEU A 418 -5.13 23.85 -4.24
C LEU A 418 -4.03 23.13 -3.45
N THR A 419 -3.46 22.09 -4.06
CA THR A 419 -2.28 21.35 -3.62
C THR A 419 -1.22 21.37 -4.72
N SER A 420 0.04 21.51 -4.31
CA SER A 420 1.20 21.56 -5.20
C SER A 420 1.79 20.16 -5.35
N HIS A 421 1.70 19.60 -6.56
CA HIS A 421 2.22 18.27 -6.87
C HIS A 421 3.50 18.37 -7.71
N PRO A 422 4.59 17.68 -7.32
CA PRO A 422 5.80 17.65 -8.10
C PRO A 422 5.59 16.89 -9.42
N GLN A 423 6.05 17.47 -10.52
CA GLN A 423 6.21 16.75 -11.78
C GLN A 423 7.35 15.75 -11.64
N GLY A 424 7.25 14.62 -12.37
CA GLY A 424 8.29 13.58 -12.37
C GLY A 424 9.66 14.13 -12.75
N PHE A 425 10.70 13.68 -12.02
CA PHE A 425 12.09 14.03 -12.28
C PHE A 425 12.96 12.77 -12.30
N PRO A 426 14.02 12.71 -13.12
CA PRO A 426 14.83 11.51 -13.23
C PRO A 426 15.81 11.40 -12.05
N CYS A 427 15.87 10.22 -11.44
CA CYS A 427 16.86 9.83 -10.43
C CYS A 427 17.13 8.32 -10.51
N ARG A 428 18.15 7.86 -9.79
CA ARG A 428 18.53 6.43 -9.73
C ARG A 428 18.56 5.98 -8.28
N PHE A 429 18.01 4.80 -8.03
CA PHE A 429 18.10 4.11 -6.74
C PHE A 429 19.10 2.98 -6.90
N VAL A 430 20.21 3.06 -6.17
CA VAL A 430 21.25 2.03 -6.17
C VAL A 430 21.19 1.29 -4.83
N PRO A 431 20.90 -0.02 -4.79
CA PRO A 431 20.87 -0.77 -3.55
C PRO A 431 22.19 -0.63 -2.78
N ARG A 432 22.11 -0.35 -1.48
CA ARG A 432 23.27 -0.24 -0.58
C ARG A 432 23.80 -1.64 -0.29
N THR A 433 25.12 -1.80 -0.30
CA THR A 433 25.79 -3.09 -0.04
C THR A 433 25.43 -3.68 1.32
N LEU A 434 25.31 -2.83 2.35
CA LEU A 434 25.02 -3.24 3.72
C LEU A 434 23.69 -3.99 3.87
N ARG A 435 22.66 -3.60 3.09
CA ARG A 435 21.31 -4.18 3.13
C ARG A 435 20.90 -4.82 1.80
N LYS A 436 21.86 -5.12 0.93
CA LYS A 436 21.62 -5.69 -0.39
C LYS A 436 20.84 -7.01 -0.31
N ALA A 437 21.18 -7.86 0.67
CA ALA A 437 20.47 -9.12 0.90
C ALA A 437 19.00 -8.94 1.29
N VAL A 438 18.63 -7.85 1.96
CA VAL A 438 17.23 -7.54 2.31
C VAL A 438 16.48 -7.07 1.05
N VAL A 439 17.10 -6.18 0.27
CA VAL A 439 16.51 -5.64 -0.96
C VAL A 439 16.35 -6.69 -2.07
N GLU A 440 17.25 -7.68 -2.14
CA GLU A 440 17.19 -8.75 -3.15
C GLU A 440 16.31 -9.95 -2.72
N GLN A 441 15.84 -9.99 -1.46
CA GLN A 441 14.98 -11.05 -0.94
C GLN A 441 13.48 -10.68 -0.94
N ASP A 442 13.15 -9.38 -0.94
CA ASP A 442 11.78 -8.85 -1.17
C ASP A 442 11.49 -8.63 -2.67
#